data_AF-R9T9J8-F1
#
_entry.id   AF-R9T9J8-F1
#
_cell.length_a   1.000
_cell.length_b   1.000
_cell.length_c   1.000
_cell.angle_alpha   90.00
_cell.angle_beta   90.00
_cell.angle_gamma   90.00
#
_symmetry.space_group_name_H-M   'P 1'
#
loop_
_entity.id
_entity.type
_entity.pdbx_description
1 polymer ?
#
loop_
_entity_poly.entity_id
_entity_poly.type
_entity_poly.pdbx_seq_one_letter_code
_entity_poly.pdbx_strand_id
1 'polypeptide(L)'
;MVNAKVIAVAAVAILVVAGIGIYVTTSGDDDTQKGGFYSWDPTVLEVNGAYSNSTPSLLTMLDDLYEGIYGNLPSTDSIDINSIPSEDLWPYEKYVTVNDDRTLSVRTYNSSSTGKTAPNAVTSIESTAEKVVCYTAAYVDTIYNILLSYYEEDMGNSPKADARLWEIVVGVSSDCKSALESDFNIKVPSSVLIFDLGEKLVTYSEQLANECAEDENIVIFMTEYNIRSTNAKITEETVNSIENNTNGKVKFVFLLSNSLSMVLSNTEMIGSILGIDYTEEFISDALVDIYTIKSEIKNMALQEKYTVYVETASGKAAGSGNLITNLLTEILDMDNIADSLTLMESKLSDEQIINSQPDVIIFYSNDSRTMDEKMRVPA
;
A
#
# COMPACT_ATOMS: atom_id res chain seq x y z
N MET A 1 -34.60 -12.65 -35.45
CA MET A 1 -33.17 -12.96 -35.71
C MET A 1 -32.36 -12.01 -34.84
N VAL A 2 -31.99 -12.48 -33.65
CA VAL A 2 -31.09 -11.77 -32.73
C VAL A 2 -29.84 -12.64 -32.67
N ASN A 3 -28.71 -12.05 -33.00
CA ASN A 3 -27.44 -12.72 -33.18
C ASN A 3 -26.77 -12.85 -31.80
N ALA A 4 -27.01 -13.98 -31.12
CA ALA A 4 -26.38 -14.29 -29.85
C ALA A 4 -24.91 -14.71 -30.10
N LYS A 5 -23.97 -13.79 -29.92
CA LYS A 5 -22.59 -14.14 -29.65
C LYS A 5 -22.50 -14.48 -28.16
N VAL A 6 -22.57 -15.77 -27.86
CA VAL A 6 -22.21 -16.33 -26.56
C VAL A 6 -20.70 -16.12 -26.39
N ILE A 7 -20.31 -15.19 -25.51
CA ILE A 7 -18.95 -15.12 -25.00
C ILE A 7 -18.90 -16.18 -23.90
N ALA A 8 -18.27 -17.32 -24.20
CA ALA A 8 -17.98 -18.34 -23.20
C ALA A 8 -16.89 -17.79 -22.28
N VAL A 9 -17.27 -17.27 -21.12
CA VAL A 9 -16.33 -16.95 -20.04
C VAL A 9 -15.96 -18.28 -19.40
N ALA A 10 -14.73 -18.73 -19.62
CA ALA A 10 -14.19 -19.89 -18.93
C ALA A 10 -14.04 -19.52 -17.44
N ALA A 11 -14.68 -20.28 -16.56
CA ALA A 11 -14.51 -20.15 -15.12
C ALA A 11 -13.05 -20.46 -14.74
N VAL A 12 -12.28 -19.41 -14.46
CA VAL A 12 -10.93 -19.54 -13.91
C VAL A 12 -11.02 -19.27 -12.41
N ALA A 13 -11.10 -20.34 -11.62
CA ALA A 13 -10.78 -20.25 -10.20
C ALA A 13 -9.26 -20.11 -10.08
N ILE A 14 -8.76 -18.87 -10.00
CA ILE A 14 -7.34 -18.62 -9.72
C ILE A 14 -7.13 -18.82 -8.22
N LEU A 15 -6.65 -20.00 -7.85
CA LEU A 15 -6.01 -20.23 -6.55
C LEU A 15 -4.53 -19.86 -6.71
N VAL A 16 -4.17 -18.60 -6.42
CA VAL A 16 -2.75 -18.25 -6.22
C VAL A 16 -2.33 -18.87 -4.88
N VAL A 17 -1.64 -20.01 -4.96
CA VAL A 17 -1.14 -20.73 -3.79
C VAL A 17 0.15 -20.09 -3.30
N ALA A 18 0.15 -19.82 -1.99
CA ALA A 18 1.26 -19.45 -1.12
C ALA A 18 1.68 -17.96 -1.07
N GLY A 19 0.76 -17.15 -0.55
CA GLY A 19 1.08 -15.83 0.04
C GLY A 19 0.44 -14.70 -0.74
N ILE A 20 -0.70 -14.21 -0.25
CA ILE A 20 -1.29 -12.93 -0.67
C ILE A 20 -1.95 -12.90 -2.07
N GLY A 21 -2.85 -13.85 -2.38
CA GLY A 21 -3.67 -13.78 -3.60
C GLY A 21 -5.10 -13.30 -3.32
N ILE A 22 -5.70 -12.57 -4.27
CA ILE A 22 -7.15 -12.36 -4.31
C ILE A 22 -7.89 -13.69 -4.48
N TYR A 23 -8.97 -13.87 -3.73
CA TYR A 23 -9.91 -14.98 -3.96
C TYR A 23 -11.06 -14.49 -4.83
N VAL A 24 -11.17 -15.03 -6.05
CA VAL A 24 -12.27 -14.75 -6.98
C VAL A 24 -13.32 -15.84 -6.87
N THR A 25 -14.56 -15.47 -6.54
CA THR A 25 -15.71 -16.38 -6.71
C THR A 25 -16.61 -15.87 -7.83
N THR A 26 -16.61 -16.57 -8.96
CA THR A 26 -17.63 -16.40 -10.00
C THR A 26 -18.80 -17.34 -9.73
N SER A 27 -20.03 -16.83 -9.78
CA SER A 27 -21.26 -17.62 -9.67
C SER A 27 -21.48 -18.47 -10.93
N GLY A 28 -20.75 -19.59 -11.03
CA GLY A 28 -20.92 -20.52 -12.15
C GLY A 28 -20.51 -21.94 -11.77
N ASP A 29 -21.47 -22.73 -11.28
CA ASP A 29 -21.72 -24.14 -11.68
C ASP A 29 -22.63 -24.94 -10.73
N ASP A 30 -23.09 -24.39 -9.60
CA ASP A 30 -24.12 -25.03 -8.79
C ASP A 30 -25.48 -24.32 -8.94
N ASP A 31 -26.40 -24.98 -9.65
CA ASP A 31 -27.83 -24.62 -9.89
C ASP A 31 -28.67 -24.40 -8.60
N THR A 32 -28.04 -24.32 -7.43
CA THR A 32 -28.69 -23.84 -6.21
C THR A 32 -28.68 -22.32 -6.20
N GLN A 33 -29.87 -21.73 -6.35
CA GLN A 33 -30.14 -20.31 -6.15
C GLN A 33 -29.49 -19.81 -4.84
N LYS A 34 -28.26 -19.28 -4.93
CA LYS A 34 -27.64 -18.60 -3.80
C LYS A 34 -28.41 -17.29 -3.62
N GLY A 35 -29.13 -17.16 -2.51
CA GLY A 35 -29.85 -15.94 -2.14
C GLY A 35 -28.90 -14.80 -1.79
N GLY A 36 -29.43 -13.72 -1.22
CA GLY A 36 -28.61 -12.57 -0.82
C GLY A 36 -28.01 -11.83 -2.02
N PHE A 37 -26.77 -11.38 -1.89
CA PHE A 37 -26.09 -10.55 -2.89
C PHE A 37 -25.66 -11.33 -4.13
N TYR A 38 -25.65 -12.66 -4.09
CA TYR A 38 -25.46 -13.48 -5.30
C TYR A 38 -26.62 -13.39 -6.29
N SER A 39 -27.77 -12.85 -5.88
CA SER A 39 -29.00 -12.87 -6.68
C SER A 39 -28.94 -12.03 -7.97
N TRP A 40 -27.95 -11.15 -8.12
CA TRP A 40 -27.70 -10.38 -9.34
C TRP A 40 -26.37 -10.70 -10.03
N ASP A 41 -25.71 -11.80 -9.64
CA ASP A 41 -24.48 -12.31 -10.27
C ASP A 41 -23.28 -11.31 -10.28
N PRO A 42 -22.90 -10.71 -9.12
CA PRO A 42 -21.73 -9.85 -9.06
C PRO A 42 -20.41 -10.65 -9.14
N THR A 43 -19.36 -10.02 -9.64
CA THR A 43 -17.98 -10.50 -9.41
C THR A 43 -17.62 -10.25 -7.95
N VAL A 44 -17.23 -11.29 -7.22
CA VAL A 44 -16.88 -11.18 -5.79
C VAL A 44 -15.40 -11.45 -5.59
N LEU A 45 -14.72 -10.51 -4.93
CA LEU A 45 -13.28 -10.53 -4.68
C LEU A 45 -12.99 -10.37 -3.18
N GLU A 46 -11.94 -11.02 -2.69
CA GLU A 46 -11.34 -10.72 -1.39
C GLU A 46 -9.93 -10.15 -1.58
N VAL A 47 -9.66 -8.98 -1.00
CA VAL A 47 -8.36 -8.29 -1.08
C VAL A 47 -7.68 -8.19 0.27
N ASN A 48 -6.35 -8.17 0.28
CA ASN A 48 -5.61 -7.87 1.50
C ASN A 48 -5.78 -6.40 1.89
N GLY A 49 -6.61 -6.13 2.90
CA GLY A 49 -6.85 -4.78 3.39
C GLY A 49 -5.58 -4.04 3.83
N ALA A 50 -4.52 -4.74 4.22
CA ALA A 50 -3.27 -4.10 4.60
C ALA A 50 -2.53 -3.46 3.41
N TYR A 51 -2.76 -3.95 2.19
CA TYR A 51 -2.18 -3.39 0.96
C TYR A 51 -2.87 -2.09 0.55
N SER A 52 -4.10 -1.86 1.05
CA SER A 52 -4.81 -0.57 0.88
C SER A 52 -4.27 0.55 1.79
N ASN A 53 -3.06 0.38 2.34
CA ASN A 53 -2.36 1.36 3.16
C ASN A 53 -1.18 1.98 2.39
N SER A 54 -0.39 2.81 3.06
CA SER A 54 0.73 3.60 2.52
C SER A 54 1.95 2.75 2.09
N THR A 55 1.78 1.79 1.17
CA THR A 55 2.84 0.85 0.71
C THR A 55 2.73 0.56 -0.80
N PRO A 56 3.85 0.29 -1.52
CA PRO A 56 3.83 -0.15 -2.91
C PRO A 56 3.11 -1.49 -3.16
N SER A 57 2.86 -2.33 -2.16
CA SER A 57 2.01 -3.53 -2.32
C SER A 57 0.57 -3.19 -2.77
N LEU A 58 0.19 -1.91 -2.72
CA LEU A 58 -0.99 -1.37 -3.39
C LEU A 58 -1.01 -1.66 -4.91
N LEU A 59 0.15 -1.74 -5.56
CA LEU A 59 0.28 -2.08 -6.99
C LEU A 59 -0.04 -3.55 -7.24
N THR A 60 0.43 -4.45 -6.38
CA THR A 60 0.00 -5.87 -6.42
C THR A 60 -1.51 -5.99 -6.26
N MET A 61 -2.12 -5.21 -5.36
CA MET A 61 -3.59 -5.17 -5.25
C MET A 61 -4.24 -4.65 -6.54
N LEU A 62 -3.66 -3.64 -7.20
CA LEU A 62 -4.17 -3.12 -8.46
C LEU A 62 -4.15 -4.22 -9.55
N ASP A 63 -3.06 -4.96 -9.64
CA ASP A 63 -2.91 -6.06 -10.60
C ASP A 63 -3.95 -7.15 -10.35
N ASP A 64 -4.05 -7.62 -9.11
CA ASP A 64 -5.01 -8.66 -8.75
C ASP A 64 -6.46 -8.20 -9.00
N LEU A 65 -6.78 -6.93 -8.68
CA LEU A 65 -8.10 -6.34 -8.93
C LEU A 65 -8.39 -6.27 -10.43
N TYR A 66 -7.40 -5.88 -11.23
CA TYR A 66 -7.53 -5.86 -12.68
C TYR A 66 -7.82 -7.27 -13.19
N GLU A 67 -7.04 -8.28 -12.78
CA GLU A 67 -7.23 -9.66 -13.22
C GLU A 67 -8.59 -10.23 -12.83
N GLY A 68 -9.04 -9.94 -11.62
CA GLY A 68 -10.33 -10.40 -11.11
C GLY A 68 -11.53 -9.79 -11.84
N ILE A 69 -11.39 -8.57 -12.39
CA ILE A 69 -12.51 -7.80 -12.99
C ILE A 69 -12.47 -7.86 -14.51
N TYR A 70 -11.30 -7.63 -15.10
CA TYR A 70 -11.11 -7.45 -16.54
C TYR A 70 -10.45 -8.65 -17.24
N GLY A 71 -9.83 -9.55 -16.48
CA GLY A 71 -9.07 -10.69 -16.98
C GLY A 71 -7.57 -10.41 -17.07
N ASN A 72 -6.82 -11.24 -17.81
CA ASN A 72 -5.35 -11.22 -17.82
C ASN A 72 -4.71 -9.83 -17.91
N LEU A 73 -3.68 -9.58 -17.10
CA LEU A 73 -2.91 -8.34 -17.15
C LEU A 73 -2.41 -8.03 -18.56
N PRO A 74 -2.47 -6.75 -18.98
CA PRO A 74 -1.85 -6.34 -20.22
C PRO A 74 -0.33 -6.47 -20.11
N SER A 75 0.31 -6.93 -21.18
CA SER A 75 1.78 -7.05 -21.20
C SER A 75 2.42 -5.66 -21.22
N THR A 76 3.41 -5.48 -20.35
CA THR A 76 4.29 -4.30 -20.32
C THR A 76 5.59 -4.52 -21.10
N ASP A 77 5.76 -5.69 -21.71
CA ASP A 77 6.95 -6.04 -22.48
C ASP A 77 7.17 -5.01 -23.60
N SER A 78 8.38 -4.45 -23.66
CA SER A 78 8.81 -3.48 -24.68
C SER A 78 8.25 -2.05 -24.53
N ILE A 79 7.55 -1.73 -23.44
CA ILE A 79 7.13 -0.35 -23.15
C ILE A 79 8.27 0.37 -22.43
N ASP A 80 8.96 1.26 -23.15
CA ASP A 80 9.94 2.17 -22.55
C ASP A 80 9.20 3.33 -21.88
N ILE A 81 9.45 3.60 -20.60
CA ILE A 81 8.86 4.74 -19.88
C ILE A 81 9.10 6.07 -20.62
N ASN A 82 10.25 6.22 -21.28
CA ASN A 82 10.60 7.43 -22.02
C ASN A 82 9.76 7.62 -23.30
N SER A 83 9.03 6.58 -23.72
CA SER A 83 8.11 6.65 -24.85
C SER A 83 6.70 7.10 -24.46
N ILE A 84 6.37 7.09 -23.16
CA ILE A 84 5.08 7.51 -22.63
C ILE A 84 5.06 9.03 -22.47
N PRO A 85 4.06 9.75 -23.01
CA PRO A 85 3.91 11.19 -22.78
C PRO A 85 3.80 11.50 -21.28
N SER A 86 4.49 12.54 -20.82
CA SER A 86 4.53 12.92 -19.39
C SER A 86 3.15 13.19 -18.78
N GLU A 87 2.20 13.63 -19.60
CA GLU A 87 0.81 13.90 -19.24
C GLU A 87 -0.03 12.63 -19.05
N ASP A 88 0.42 11.49 -19.59
CA ASP A 88 -0.24 10.19 -19.48
C ASP A 88 0.35 9.35 -18.33
N LEU A 89 1.55 9.70 -17.84
CA LEU A 89 2.16 9.09 -16.66
C LEU A 89 1.41 9.50 -15.39
N TRP A 90 1.31 8.58 -14.43
CA TRP A 90 0.71 8.89 -13.14
C TRP A 90 1.51 9.98 -12.43
N PRO A 91 0.85 11.07 -11.96
CA PRO A 91 1.57 12.17 -11.35
C PRO A 91 2.10 11.77 -9.97
N TYR A 92 3.37 12.04 -9.70
CA TYR A 92 3.93 12.04 -8.34
C TYR A 92 5.02 13.11 -8.22
N GLU A 93 5.39 13.44 -6.99
CA GLU A 93 6.39 14.47 -6.70
C GLU A 93 7.59 13.85 -5.96
N LYS A 94 8.82 14.17 -6.35
CA LYS A 94 10.00 13.72 -5.60
C LYS A 94 10.03 14.36 -4.21
N TYR A 95 10.14 13.55 -3.16
CA TYR A 95 10.29 14.03 -1.78
C TYR A 95 11.73 14.02 -1.28
N VAL A 96 12.67 13.63 -2.12
CA VAL A 96 14.09 13.57 -1.81
C VAL A 96 14.90 14.27 -2.90
N THR A 97 15.90 15.02 -2.49
CA THR A 97 16.91 15.61 -3.38
C THR A 97 18.29 15.28 -2.86
N VAL A 98 19.15 14.75 -3.72
CA VAL A 98 20.59 14.58 -3.42
C VAL A 98 21.28 15.92 -3.68
N ASN A 99 21.90 16.49 -2.64
CA ASN A 99 22.64 17.75 -2.73
C ASN A 99 24.07 17.54 -3.26
N ASP A 100 24.74 18.62 -3.69
CA ASP A 100 26.11 18.56 -4.25
C ASP A 100 27.15 17.95 -3.28
N ASP A 101 26.93 18.10 -1.98
CA ASP A 101 27.77 17.55 -0.91
C ASP A 101 27.40 16.11 -0.52
N ARG A 102 26.48 15.48 -1.27
CA ARG A 102 25.92 14.14 -1.06
C ARG A 102 25.00 14.00 0.16
N THR A 103 24.69 15.09 0.84
CA THR A 103 23.60 15.09 1.82
C THR A 103 22.25 14.98 1.11
N LEU A 104 21.24 14.46 1.80
CA LEU A 104 19.89 14.31 1.28
C LEU A 104 18.97 15.37 1.91
N SER A 105 18.29 16.14 1.07
CA SER A 105 17.17 17.00 1.48
C SER A 105 15.88 16.21 1.37
N VAL A 106 15.25 15.92 2.50
CA VAL A 106 14.08 15.03 2.63
C VAL A 106 12.85 15.82 3.06
N ARG A 107 11.77 15.74 2.29
CA ARG A 107 10.49 16.36 2.63
C ARG A 107 9.73 15.47 3.59
N THR A 108 9.39 16.02 4.76
CA THR A 108 8.77 15.29 5.88
C THR A 108 7.64 16.11 6.51
N TYR A 109 6.83 15.47 7.34
CA TYR A 109 5.85 16.15 8.19
C TYR A 109 6.48 16.63 9.50
N ASN A 110 5.89 17.67 10.09
CA ASN A 110 6.25 18.20 11.41
C ASN A 110 4.98 18.45 12.27
N SER A 111 5.14 19.06 13.45
CA SER A 111 4.06 19.34 14.40
C SER A 111 2.96 20.26 13.89
N SER A 112 3.19 21.00 12.80
CA SER A 112 2.19 21.86 12.17
C SER A 112 1.31 21.14 11.13
N SER A 113 1.58 19.86 10.88
CA SER A 113 0.82 19.06 9.92
C SER A 113 -0.65 18.87 10.32
N THR A 114 -1.52 18.83 9.31
CA THR A 114 -2.96 18.61 9.47
C THR A 114 -3.40 17.21 9.01
N GLY A 115 -2.48 16.38 8.52
CA GLY A 115 -2.76 15.04 8.00
C GLY A 115 -3.57 14.99 6.70
N LYS A 116 -3.63 16.11 5.97
CA LYS A 116 -4.44 16.25 4.72
C LYS A 116 -3.65 16.81 3.53
N THR A 117 -2.38 17.15 3.71
CA THR A 117 -1.58 17.87 2.71
C THR A 117 -0.28 17.13 2.44
N ALA A 118 0.41 17.51 1.37
CA ALA A 118 1.79 17.09 1.14
C ALA A 118 2.71 17.48 2.31
N PRO A 119 3.89 16.83 2.46
CA PRO A 119 4.87 17.19 3.47
C PRO A 119 5.24 18.68 3.38
N ASN A 120 5.32 19.33 4.55
CA ASN A 120 5.46 20.79 4.69
C ASN A 120 6.77 21.21 5.36
N ALA A 121 7.62 20.27 5.73
CA ALA A 121 8.93 20.50 6.30
C ALA A 121 10.02 19.83 5.44
N VAL A 122 11.27 20.28 5.63
CA VAL A 122 12.46 19.67 5.04
C VAL A 122 13.42 19.33 6.17
N THR A 123 13.91 18.10 6.19
CA THR A 123 15.01 17.65 7.05
C THR A 123 16.22 17.30 6.19
N SER A 124 17.42 17.44 6.75
CA SER A 124 18.67 17.07 6.09
C SER A 124 19.22 15.79 6.71
N ILE A 125 19.62 14.85 5.87
CA ILE A 125 20.27 13.59 6.26
C ILE A 125 21.68 13.60 5.67
N GLU A 126 22.70 13.38 6.51
CA GLU A 126 24.11 13.61 6.14
C GLU A 126 24.62 12.65 5.04
N SER A 127 24.07 11.44 4.98
CA SER A 127 24.36 10.43 3.95
C SER A 127 23.22 9.44 3.83
N THR A 128 23.34 8.46 2.92
CA THR A 128 22.48 7.28 2.93
C THR A 128 22.51 6.60 4.30
N ALA A 129 21.35 6.21 4.81
CA ALA A 129 21.18 5.49 6.04
C ALA A 129 21.49 4.00 5.83
N GLU A 130 22.31 3.44 6.71
CA GLU A 130 22.64 2.01 6.67
C GLU A 130 21.66 1.17 7.50
N LYS A 131 21.04 1.79 8.49
CA LYS A 131 20.11 1.16 9.42
C LYS A 131 18.86 2.00 9.60
N VAL A 132 17.72 1.33 9.75
CA VAL A 132 16.45 2.00 9.98
C VAL A 132 15.63 1.34 11.07
N VAL A 133 14.74 2.15 11.62
CA VAL A 133 13.71 1.73 12.56
C VAL A 133 12.35 2.08 11.97
N CYS A 134 11.45 1.10 11.90
CA CYS A 134 10.14 1.28 11.27
C CYS A 134 9.01 1.14 12.29
N TYR A 135 8.19 2.19 12.42
CA TYR A 135 7.03 2.16 13.31
C TYR A 135 5.79 1.51 12.71
N THR A 136 5.76 1.31 11.40
CA THR A 136 4.65 0.68 10.68
C THR A 136 5.16 -0.41 9.75
N ALA A 137 4.31 -1.43 9.56
CA ALA A 137 4.59 -2.51 8.63
C ALA A 137 4.71 -2.00 7.19
N ALA A 138 3.93 -0.97 6.83
CA ALA A 138 3.95 -0.36 5.50
C ALA A 138 5.36 0.11 5.08
N TYR A 139 6.16 0.68 5.97
CA TYR A 139 7.51 1.12 5.61
C TYR A 139 8.49 -0.04 5.47
N VAL A 140 8.35 -1.09 6.28
CA VAL A 140 9.14 -2.32 6.12
C VAL A 140 8.79 -3.02 4.82
N ASP A 141 7.48 -3.08 4.50
CA ASP A 141 6.97 -3.62 3.25
C ASP A 141 7.43 -2.81 2.03
N THR A 142 7.49 -1.47 2.11
CA THR A 142 8.11 -0.64 1.08
C THR A 142 9.56 -1.02 0.83
N ILE A 143 10.37 -1.13 1.90
CA ILE A 143 11.78 -1.53 1.77
C ILE A 143 11.87 -2.92 1.14
N TYR A 144 11.03 -3.85 1.58
CA TYR A 144 11.04 -5.21 1.07
C TYR A 144 10.70 -5.27 -0.42
N ASN A 145 9.67 -4.56 -0.89
CA ASN A 145 9.31 -4.50 -2.32
C ASN A 145 10.43 -3.93 -3.20
N ILE A 146 11.14 -2.88 -2.72
CA ILE A 146 12.31 -2.36 -3.43
C ILE A 146 13.41 -3.43 -3.52
N LEU A 147 13.65 -4.18 -2.43
CA LEU A 147 14.66 -5.24 -2.39
C LEU A 147 14.29 -6.47 -3.24
N LEU A 148 13.02 -6.86 -3.24
CA LEU A 148 12.50 -7.93 -4.11
C LEU A 148 12.81 -7.61 -5.57
N SER A 149 12.49 -6.39 -5.99
CA SER A 149 12.75 -5.92 -7.35
C SER A 149 14.25 -5.85 -7.66
N TYR A 150 15.05 -5.31 -6.73
CA TYR A 150 16.51 -5.24 -6.88
C TYR A 150 17.18 -6.61 -7.05
N TYR A 151 16.68 -7.64 -6.37
CA TYR A 151 17.22 -8.99 -6.44
C TYR A 151 16.56 -9.89 -7.48
N GLU A 152 15.55 -9.37 -8.19
CA GLU A 152 14.68 -10.14 -9.10
C GLU A 152 14.07 -11.37 -8.39
N GLU A 153 13.57 -11.18 -7.16
CA GLU A 153 12.97 -12.24 -6.33
C GLU A 153 11.47 -11.96 -6.09
N ASP A 154 10.66 -13.02 -6.14
CA ASP A 154 9.23 -12.94 -5.83
C ASP A 154 8.96 -13.10 -4.33
N MET A 155 7.89 -12.48 -3.83
CA MET A 155 7.50 -12.58 -2.43
C MET A 155 7.25 -14.05 -2.01
N GLY A 156 7.85 -14.47 -0.89
CA GLY A 156 7.71 -15.83 -0.35
C GLY A 156 8.79 -16.82 -0.78
N ASN A 157 9.67 -16.45 -1.72
CA ASN A 157 10.89 -17.17 -2.07
C ASN A 157 12.07 -16.20 -2.30
N SER A 158 12.38 -15.39 -1.28
CA SER A 158 13.21 -14.19 -1.44
C SER A 158 14.39 -14.16 -0.48
N PRO A 159 15.30 -15.16 -0.49
CA PRO A 159 16.34 -15.28 0.53
C PRO A 159 17.31 -14.10 0.56
N LYS A 160 17.57 -13.43 -0.57
CA LYS A 160 18.46 -12.27 -0.60
C LYS A 160 17.74 -11.02 -0.10
N ALA A 161 16.50 -10.81 -0.55
CA ALA A 161 15.68 -9.69 -0.09
C ALA A 161 15.42 -9.80 1.41
N ASP A 162 15.09 -10.99 1.93
CA ASP A 162 14.92 -11.26 3.36
C ASP A 162 16.19 -10.96 4.15
N ALA A 163 17.34 -11.49 3.71
CA ALA A 163 18.60 -11.27 4.40
C ALA A 163 18.95 -9.78 4.45
N ARG A 164 18.81 -9.08 3.32
CA ARG A 164 19.13 -7.65 3.22
C ARG A 164 18.14 -6.77 3.99
N LEU A 165 16.85 -7.12 3.99
CA LEU A 165 15.82 -6.42 4.75
C LEU A 165 16.20 -6.36 6.24
N TRP A 166 16.61 -7.50 6.81
CA TRP A 166 16.93 -7.59 8.23
C TRP A 166 18.36 -7.17 8.60
N GLU A 167 19.23 -6.94 7.61
CA GLU A 167 20.46 -6.17 7.81
C GLU A 167 20.16 -4.67 7.98
N ILE A 168 19.17 -4.15 7.24
CA ILE A 168 18.80 -2.74 7.21
C ILE A 168 17.84 -2.40 8.36
N VAL A 169 16.78 -3.18 8.55
CA VAL A 169 15.73 -2.92 9.54
C VAL A 169 16.14 -3.51 10.89
N VAL A 170 16.70 -2.66 11.75
CA VAL A 170 17.24 -3.08 13.06
C VAL A 170 16.22 -3.01 14.18
N GLY A 171 15.08 -2.35 13.96
CA GLY A 171 14.00 -2.34 14.94
C GLY A 171 12.62 -2.02 14.38
N VAL A 172 11.60 -2.57 15.03
CA VAL A 172 10.19 -2.33 14.71
C VAL A 172 9.34 -2.20 15.98
N SER A 173 8.21 -1.49 15.88
CA SER A 173 7.24 -1.45 16.99
C SER A 173 6.56 -2.81 17.16
N SER A 174 6.01 -3.10 18.35
CA SER A 174 5.24 -4.32 18.61
C SER A 174 4.01 -4.47 17.70
N ASP A 175 3.31 -3.36 17.42
CA ASP A 175 2.21 -3.31 16.46
C ASP A 175 2.69 -3.56 15.02
N CYS A 176 3.82 -2.97 14.63
CA CYS A 176 4.45 -3.20 13.32
C CYS A 176 4.80 -4.67 13.12
N LYS A 177 5.44 -5.32 14.10
CA LYS A 177 5.72 -6.75 14.06
C LYS A 177 4.46 -7.57 13.84
N SER A 178 3.41 -7.28 14.62
CA SER A 178 2.16 -8.03 14.55
C SER A 178 1.55 -7.94 13.14
N ALA A 179 1.49 -6.73 12.58
CA ALA A 179 0.99 -6.51 11.23
C ALA A 179 1.88 -7.14 10.13
N LEU A 180 3.21 -7.12 10.28
CA LEU A 180 4.11 -7.79 9.33
C LEU A 180 3.84 -9.30 9.27
N GLU A 181 3.71 -9.93 10.44
CA GLU A 181 3.50 -11.38 10.53
C GLU A 181 2.08 -11.79 10.12
N SER A 182 1.06 -10.99 10.47
CA SER A 182 -0.35 -11.33 10.17
C SER A 182 -0.79 -10.92 8.77
N ASP A 183 -0.39 -9.74 8.32
CA ASP A 183 -0.98 -9.10 7.15
C ASP A 183 -0.07 -9.14 5.93
N PHE A 184 1.26 -9.09 6.13
CA PHE A 184 2.24 -9.14 5.03
C PHE A 184 2.96 -10.49 4.92
N ASN A 185 2.74 -11.41 5.87
CA ASN A 185 3.44 -12.69 5.96
C ASN A 185 4.98 -12.55 6.01
N ILE A 186 5.47 -11.44 6.53
CA ILE A 186 6.89 -11.13 6.72
C ILE A 186 7.27 -11.48 8.16
N LYS A 187 8.12 -12.50 8.34
CA LYS A 187 8.53 -12.97 9.67
C LYS A 187 9.63 -12.08 10.25
N VAL A 188 9.40 -11.51 11.42
CA VAL A 188 10.39 -10.68 12.10
C VAL A 188 11.37 -11.56 12.90
N PRO A 189 12.68 -11.58 12.57
CA PRO A 189 13.64 -12.41 13.27
C PRO A 189 13.93 -11.86 14.68
N SER A 190 14.37 -12.73 15.58
CA SER A 190 14.66 -12.36 16.97
C SER A 190 15.83 -11.38 17.14
N SER A 191 16.61 -11.15 16.08
CA SER A 191 17.68 -10.14 16.04
C SER A 191 17.15 -8.72 15.94
N VAL A 192 15.91 -8.52 15.46
CA VAL A 192 15.29 -7.20 15.33
C VAL A 192 14.77 -6.75 16.69
N LEU A 193 15.12 -5.53 17.07
CA LEU A 193 14.67 -4.95 18.33
C LEU A 193 13.18 -4.62 18.26
N ILE A 194 12.43 -5.03 19.28
CA ILE A 194 11.00 -4.75 19.40
C ILE A 194 10.78 -3.71 20.50
N PHE A 195 10.07 -2.63 20.19
CA PHE A 195 9.79 -1.57 21.15
C PHE A 195 8.30 -1.17 21.20
N ASP A 196 7.92 -0.55 22.32
CA ASP A 196 6.60 0.05 22.54
C ASP A 196 6.73 1.58 22.62
N LEU A 197 5.74 2.32 22.12
CA LEU A 197 5.73 3.80 22.15
C LEU A 197 5.78 4.36 23.59
N GLY A 198 6.68 5.32 23.87
CA GLY A 198 6.76 6.04 25.17
C GLY A 198 8.16 6.56 25.55
N GLU A 199 8.43 6.78 26.85
CA GLU A 199 9.73 7.20 27.43
C GLU A 199 10.92 6.34 26.97
N LYS A 200 10.64 5.13 26.48
CA LYS A 200 11.62 4.22 25.90
C LYS A 200 12.23 4.73 24.60
N LEU A 201 11.58 5.65 23.85
CA LEU A 201 12.10 6.14 22.57
C LEU A 201 13.46 6.85 22.74
N VAL A 202 13.59 7.74 23.73
CA VAL A 202 14.87 8.44 23.99
C VAL A 202 15.97 7.45 24.34
N THR A 203 15.70 6.58 25.31
CA THR A 203 16.68 5.58 25.76
C THR A 203 17.08 4.63 24.63
N TYR A 204 16.10 4.23 23.81
CA TYR A 204 16.30 3.34 22.68
C TYR A 204 17.11 4.00 21.55
N SER A 205 16.77 5.23 21.18
CA SER A 205 17.51 5.98 20.16
C SER A 205 18.95 6.23 20.59
N GLU A 206 19.19 6.55 21.86
CA GLU A 206 20.55 6.69 22.41
C GLU A 206 21.29 5.34 22.44
N GLN A 207 20.62 4.25 22.80
CA GLN A 207 21.21 2.90 22.75
C GLN A 207 21.61 2.52 21.32
N LEU A 208 20.70 2.68 20.36
CA LEU A 208 20.95 2.41 18.95
C LEU A 208 22.12 3.24 18.40
N ALA A 209 22.15 4.54 18.71
CA ALA A 209 23.23 5.42 18.28
C ALA A 209 24.60 5.00 18.84
N ASN A 210 24.64 4.42 20.05
CA ASN A 210 25.86 3.90 20.66
C ASN A 210 26.29 2.53 20.11
N GLU A 211 25.34 1.73 19.61
CA GLU A 211 25.61 0.41 19.02
C GLU A 211 26.04 0.49 17.54
N CYS A 212 25.76 1.61 16.87
CA CYS A 212 26.16 1.85 15.50
C CYS A 212 27.63 2.28 15.39
N ALA A 213 28.25 1.99 14.24
CA ALA A 213 29.61 2.42 13.95
C ALA A 213 29.74 3.96 13.97
N GLU A 214 30.96 4.48 14.07
CA GLU A 214 31.17 5.93 14.20
C GLU A 214 30.62 6.73 13.00
N ASP A 215 30.50 6.09 11.84
CA ASP A 215 30.07 6.59 10.53
C ASP A 215 28.66 6.15 10.10
N GLU A 216 27.96 5.34 10.89
CA GLU A 216 26.61 4.86 10.57
C GLU A 216 25.52 5.88 10.96
N ASN A 217 24.63 6.19 10.01
CA ASN A 217 23.42 6.99 10.22
C ASN A 217 22.18 6.10 10.38
N ILE A 218 21.32 6.46 11.34
CA ILE A 218 20.06 5.75 11.62
C ILE A 218 18.89 6.66 11.29
N VAL A 219 17.98 6.16 10.45
CA VAL A 219 16.72 6.85 10.16
C VAL A 219 15.56 6.12 10.83
N ILE A 220 14.73 6.88 11.55
CA ILE A 220 13.52 6.38 12.18
C ILE A 220 12.32 6.85 11.35
N PHE A 221 11.65 5.89 10.70
CA PHE A 221 10.43 6.14 9.95
C PHE A 221 9.21 6.03 10.85
N MET A 222 8.46 7.13 10.93
CA MET A 222 7.22 7.23 11.72
C MET A 222 6.06 7.73 10.86
N THR A 223 4.83 7.49 11.30
CA THR A 223 3.68 8.11 10.64
C THR A 223 3.54 9.55 11.09
N GLU A 224 2.99 10.38 10.20
CA GLU A 224 2.50 11.72 10.54
C GLU A 224 1.52 11.69 11.72
N TYR A 225 0.69 10.64 11.79
CA TYR A 225 -0.25 10.44 12.88
C TYR A 225 0.46 10.35 14.24
N ASN A 226 1.68 9.79 14.31
CA ASN A 226 2.42 9.72 15.57
C ASN A 226 2.76 11.10 16.16
N ILE A 227 2.89 12.14 15.32
CA ILE A 227 3.06 13.52 15.80
C ILE A 227 1.71 14.13 16.20
N ARG A 228 0.63 13.82 15.48
CA ARG A 228 -0.71 14.37 15.74
C ARG A 228 -1.46 13.75 16.91
N SER A 229 -1.29 12.46 17.14
CA SER A 229 -2.03 11.68 18.15
C SER A 229 -1.47 11.86 19.56
N THR A 230 -0.27 12.42 19.64
CA THR A 230 0.40 12.80 20.88
C THR A 230 0.34 14.32 21.05
N ASN A 231 0.70 14.84 22.22
CA ASN A 231 0.87 16.28 22.40
C ASN A 231 2.01 16.74 21.47
N ALA A 232 1.67 17.17 20.24
CA ALA A 232 2.60 17.35 19.11
C ALA A 232 3.87 18.13 19.47
N LYS A 233 3.73 19.09 20.38
CA LYS A 233 4.84 19.88 20.92
C LYS A 233 5.84 19.02 21.73
N ILE A 234 5.36 18.12 22.58
CA ILE A 234 6.20 17.18 23.35
C ILE A 234 6.91 16.22 22.40
N THR A 235 6.23 15.75 21.36
CA THR A 235 6.83 14.86 20.34
C THR A 235 7.95 15.55 19.59
N GLU A 236 7.73 16.78 19.13
CA GLU A 236 8.75 17.58 18.45
C GLU A 236 9.93 17.92 19.38
N GLU A 237 9.67 18.31 20.63
CA GLU A 237 10.73 18.56 21.62
C GLU A 237 11.55 17.28 21.90
N THR A 238 10.90 16.12 21.99
CA THR A 238 11.57 14.83 22.21
C THR A 238 12.43 14.44 21.02
N VAL A 239 11.89 14.55 19.80
CA VAL A 239 12.61 14.28 18.55
C VAL A 239 13.83 15.17 18.43
N ASN A 240 13.64 16.49 18.57
CA ASN A 240 14.74 17.45 18.50
C ASN A 240 15.79 17.19 19.58
N SER A 241 15.38 16.79 20.79
CA SER A 241 16.32 16.41 21.85
C SER A 241 17.15 15.18 21.45
N ILE A 242 16.53 14.15 20.86
CA ILE A 242 17.22 12.92 20.43
C ILE A 242 18.21 13.23 19.31
N GLU A 243 17.79 13.96 18.28
CA GLU A 243 18.69 14.32 17.16
C GLU A 243 19.88 15.13 17.66
N ASN A 244 19.67 16.07 18.59
CA ASN A 244 20.75 16.86 19.17
C ASN A 244 21.68 16.02 20.07
N ASN A 245 21.13 15.17 20.94
CA ASN A 245 21.93 14.33 21.84
C ASN A 245 22.78 13.29 21.09
N THR A 246 22.32 12.87 19.93
CA THR A 246 23.03 11.92 19.05
C THR A 246 23.93 12.62 18.03
N ASN A 247 24.11 13.94 18.12
CA ASN A 247 24.84 14.77 17.16
C ASN A 247 24.41 14.55 15.70
N GLY A 248 23.11 14.35 15.47
CA GLY A 248 22.53 14.17 14.14
C GLY A 248 22.58 12.75 13.58
N LYS A 249 23.22 11.79 14.27
CA LYS A 249 23.30 10.38 13.83
C LYS A 249 21.95 9.69 13.73
N VAL A 250 21.01 10.10 14.59
CA VAL A 250 19.62 9.63 14.52
C VAL A 250 18.79 10.75 13.89
N LYS A 251 18.05 10.40 12.83
CA LYS A 251 17.13 11.30 12.13
C LYS A 251 15.72 10.74 12.10
N PHE A 252 14.74 11.61 12.29
CA PHE A 252 13.34 11.23 12.19
C PHE A 252 12.75 11.68 10.85
N VAL A 253 12.07 10.75 10.18
CA VAL A 253 11.32 11.03 8.97
C VAL A 253 9.88 10.59 9.18
N PHE A 254 8.97 11.55 9.08
CA PHE A 254 7.55 11.36 9.27
C PHE A 254 6.87 11.31 7.91
N LEU A 255 6.11 10.25 7.68
CA LEU A 255 5.51 9.94 6.39
C LEU A 255 3.98 9.82 6.53
N LEU A 256 3.31 10.09 5.42
CA LEU A 256 1.89 9.87 5.20
C LEU A 256 1.70 9.53 3.73
N SER A 257 0.85 8.55 3.42
CA SER A 257 0.34 8.39 2.06
C SER A 257 -1.17 8.21 2.12
N ASN A 258 -1.88 9.16 1.53
CA ASN A 258 -3.33 9.08 1.32
C ASN A 258 -3.72 9.05 -0.18
N SER A 259 -2.73 9.01 -1.07
CA SER A 259 -2.89 8.85 -2.51
C SER A 259 -1.77 7.98 -3.06
N LEU A 260 -1.99 7.37 -4.23
CA LEU A 260 -0.96 6.62 -4.95
C LEU A 260 0.27 7.47 -5.24
N SER A 261 0.07 8.74 -5.60
CA SER A 261 1.18 9.70 -5.79
C SER A 261 2.07 9.79 -4.55
N MET A 262 1.49 9.88 -3.35
CA MET A 262 2.27 9.90 -2.11
C MET A 262 2.90 8.55 -1.77
N VAL A 263 2.30 7.43 -2.20
CA VAL A 263 2.93 6.10 -2.07
C VAL A 263 4.21 6.08 -2.91
N LEU A 264 4.13 6.44 -4.19
CA LEU A 264 5.29 6.49 -5.09
C LEU A 264 6.38 7.46 -4.57
N SER A 265 5.98 8.67 -4.14
CA SER A 265 6.91 9.64 -3.54
C SER A 265 7.62 9.12 -2.29
N ASN A 266 6.90 8.41 -1.41
CA ASN A 266 7.49 7.84 -0.19
C ASN A 266 8.38 6.63 -0.51
N THR A 267 8.01 5.80 -1.48
CA THR A 267 8.85 4.70 -1.96
C THR A 267 10.18 5.21 -2.51
N GLU A 268 10.13 6.23 -3.39
CA GLU A 268 11.35 6.86 -3.94
C GLU A 268 12.24 7.43 -2.83
N MET A 269 11.62 8.14 -1.88
CA MET A 269 12.33 8.73 -0.75
C MET A 269 12.97 7.68 0.16
N ILE A 270 12.26 6.62 0.53
CA ILE A 270 12.79 5.54 1.38
C ILE A 270 13.97 4.86 0.68
N GLY A 271 13.82 4.50 -0.60
CA GLY A 271 14.89 3.87 -1.36
C GLY A 271 16.13 4.76 -1.52
N SER A 272 15.93 6.06 -1.75
CA SER A 272 17.02 7.04 -1.82
C SER A 272 17.72 7.25 -0.48
N ILE A 273 16.96 7.30 0.63
CA ILE A 273 17.52 7.37 1.98
C ILE A 273 18.40 6.15 2.25
N LEU A 274 18.00 4.97 1.79
CA LEU A 274 18.75 3.72 1.98
C LEU A 274 19.88 3.52 0.98
N GLY A 275 20.02 4.40 -0.02
CA GLY A 275 21.01 4.25 -1.08
C GLY A 275 20.80 3.01 -1.96
N ILE A 276 19.54 2.62 -2.17
CA ILE A 276 19.22 1.48 -3.04
C ILE A 276 19.10 1.99 -4.48
N ASP A 277 20.14 1.75 -5.28
CA ASP A 277 20.29 2.28 -6.65
C ASP A 277 19.13 1.93 -7.60
N TYR A 278 18.36 0.88 -7.32
CA TYR A 278 17.24 0.40 -8.14
C TYR A 278 15.92 1.15 -7.93
N THR A 279 15.88 2.10 -6.99
CA THR A 279 14.63 2.77 -6.63
C THR A 279 14.00 3.53 -7.80
N GLU A 280 14.81 4.14 -8.69
CA GLU A 280 14.29 4.83 -9.87
C GLU A 280 13.69 3.87 -10.91
N GLU A 281 14.27 2.67 -11.05
CA GLU A 281 13.78 1.62 -11.93
C GLU A 281 12.46 1.06 -11.41
N PHE A 282 12.37 0.76 -10.11
CA PHE A 282 11.12 0.35 -9.46
C PHE A 282 9.97 1.35 -9.70
N ILE A 283 10.23 2.65 -9.53
CA ILE A 283 9.22 3.68 -9.79
C ILE A 283 8.86 3.74 -11.27
N SER A 284 9.82 3.52 -12.16
CA SER A 284 9.57 3.53 -13.60
C SER A 284 8.67 2.35 -14.01
N ASP A 285 8.94 1.15 -13.52
CA ASP A 285 8.13 -0.04 -13.75
C ASP A 285 6.69 0.16 -13.27
N ALA A 286 6.54 0.64 -12.03
CA ALA A 286 5.22 0.97 -11.46
C ALA A 286 4.42 1.96 -12.34
N LEU A 287 5.08 2.98 -12.89
CA LEU A 287 4.43 3.96 -13.77
C LEU A 287 4.03 3.35 -15.12
N VAL A 288 4.84 2.45 -15.66
CA VAL A 288 4.54 1.71 -16.89
C VAL A 288 3.34 0.78 -16.66
N ASP A 289 3.29 0.06 -15.53
CA ASP A 289 2.17 -0.82 -15.19
C ASP A 289 0.85 -0.05 -15.09
N ILE A 290 0.84 1.05 -14.31
CA ILE A 290 -0.33 1.92 -14.18
C ILE A 290 -0.78 2.46 -15.53
N TYR A 291 0.16 2.97 -16.35
CA TYR A 291 -0.15 3.48 -17.69
C TYR A 291 -0.78 2.41 -18.58
N THR A 292 -0.22 1.20 -18.56
CA THR A 292 -0.63 0.09 -19.41
C THR A 292 -2.04 -0.37 -19.04
N ILE A 293 -2.31 -0.55 -17.75
CA ILE A 293 -3.64 -0.88 -17.23
C ILE A 293 -4.67 0.18 -17.65
N LYS A 294 -4.39 1.46 -17.41
CA LYS A 294 -5.30 2.56 -17.77
C LYS A 294 -5.57 2.62 -19.27
N SER A 295 -4.53 2.41 -20.07
CA SER A 295 -4.64 2.43 -21.53
C SER A 295 -5.49 1.28 -22.04
N GLU A 296 -5.33 0.09 -21.48
CA GLU A 296 -6.11 -1.09 -21.86
C GLU A 296 -7.60 -0.90 -21.52
N ILE A 297 -7.93 -0.42 -20.32
CA ILE A 297 -9.32 -0.14 -19.92
C ILE A 297 -9.96 0.89 -20.85
N LYS A 298 -9.24 1.96 -21.17
CA LYS A 298 -9.71 2.97 -22.13
C LYS A 298 -9.98 2.38 -23.51
N ASN A 299 -9.20 1.38 -23.93
CA ASN A 299 -9.33 0.73 -25.23
C ASN A 299 -10.44 -0.33 -25.29
N MET A 300 -10.89 -0.86 -24.13
CA MET A 300 -12.00 -1.82 -24.07
C MET A 300 -13.34 -1.24 -24.55
N ALA A 301 -13.47 0.09 -24.64
CA ALA A 301 -14.65 0.78 -25.14
C ALA A 301 -15.96 0.31 -24.47
N LEU A 302 -15.92 0.15 -23.14
CA LEU A 302 -17.06 -0.24 -22.33
C LEU A 302 -18.24 0.73 -22.56
N GLN A 303 -19.45 0.18 -22.71
CA GLN A 303 -20.65 1.00 -22.94
C GLN A 303 -21.03 1.79 -21.68
N GLU A 304 -20.81 1.18 -20.51
CA GLU A 304 -20.99 1.76 -19.18
C GLU A 304 -19.84 1.26 -18.29
N LYS A 305 -19.46 2.07 -17.29
CA LYS A 305 -18.45 1.68 -16.30
C LYS A 305 -19.00 0.60 -15.38
N TYR A 306 -18.14 -0.30 -14.91
CA TYR A 306 -18.52 -1.20 -13.83
C TYR A 306 -18.79 -0.42 -12.55
N THR A 307 -19.79 -0.85 -11.81
CA THR A 307 -20.10 -0.36 -10.47
C THR A 307 -19.46 -1.24 -9.40
N VAL A 308 -18.96 -0.64 -8.33
CA VAL A 308 -18.23 -1.35 -7.28
C VAL A 308 -18.73 -1.03 -5.87
N TYR A 309 -18.72 -2.04 -5.02
CA TYR A 309 -18.92 -1.94 -3.58
C TYR A 309 -17.74 -2.57 -2.83
N VAL A 310 -17.12 -1.81 -1.92
CA VAL A 310 -16.02 -2.30 -1.09
C VAL A 310 -16.43 -2.31 0.38
N GLU A 311 -16.28 -3.44 1.06
CA GLU A 311 -16.58 -3.62 2.48
C GLU A 311 -15.35 -4.08 3.30
N THR A 312 -15.00 -3.29 4.30
CA THR A 312 -13.95 -3.62 5.28
C THR A 312 -14.38 -4.76 6.21
N ALA A 313 -13.44 -5.39 6.91
CA ALA A 313 -13.74 -6.41 7.93
C ALA A 313 -14.66 -5.94 9.07
N SER A 314 -14.79 -4.63 9.29
CA SER A 314 -15.72 -4.07 10.28
C SER A 314 -17.17 -3.91 9.74
N GLY A 315 -17.39 -4.26 8.47
CA GLY A 315 -18.62 -4.06 7.73
C GLY A 315 -18.87 -2.60 7.33
N LYS A 316 -17.83 -1.75 7.33
CA LYS A 316 -17.91 -0.37 6.84
C LYS A 316 -17.57 -0.33 5.35
N ALA A 317 -18.24 0.56 4.62
CA ALA A 317 -18.02 0.75 3.19
C ALA A 317 -16.81 1.66 2.96
N ALA A 318 -16.04 1.42 1.89
CA ALA A 318 -14.98 2.31 1.45
C ALA A 318 -15.57 3.38 0.50
N GLY A 319 -15.70 4.61 0.98
CA GLY A 319 -16.19 5.77 0.23
C GLY A 319 -15.07 6.58 -0.44
N SER A 320 -15.33 7.84 -0.81
CA SER A 320 -14.33 8.70 -1.45
C SER A 320 -13.10 8.97 -0.56
N GLY A 321 -11.93 9.12 -1.21
CA GLY A 321 -10.70 9.61 -0.58
C GLY A 321 -9.86 8.58 0.18
N ASN A 322 -10.10 7.29 -0.02
CA ASN A 322 -9.23 6.21 0.47
C ASN A 322 -8.48 5.54 -0.70
N LEU A 323 -7.34 4.91 -0.42
CA LEU A 323 -6.42 4.40 -1.44
C LEU A 323 -7.06 3.35 -2.37
N ILE A 324 -7.77 2.36 -1.83
CA ILE A 324 -8.41 1.33 -2.66
C ILE A 324 -9.50 1.93 -3.56
N THR A 325 -10.31 2.86 -3.04
CA THR A 325 -11.31 3.54 -3.87
C THR A 325 -10.65 4.35 -4.98
N ASN A 326 -9.54 5.03 -4.72
CA ASN A 326 -8.82 5.78 -5.76
C ASN A 326 -8.26 4.85 -6.85
N LEU A 327 -7.76 3.65 -6.52
CA LEU A 327 -7.39 2.67 -7.53
C LEU A 327 -8.59 2.30 -8.41
N LEU A 328 -9.71 1.96 -7.78
CA LEU A 328 -10.92 1.51 -8.47
C LEU A 328 -11.49 2.60 -9.39
N THR A 329 -11.54 3.85 -8.94
CA THR A 329 -12.19 4.94 -9.67
C THR A 329 -11.26 5.66 -10.64
N GLU A 330 -9.98 5.87 -10.29
CA GLU A 330 -9.05 6.69 -11.08
C GLU A 330 -8.17 5.86 -12.04
N ILE A 331 -8.00 4.58 -11.77
CA ILE A 331 -7.17 3.67 -12.59
C ILE A 331 -8.06 2.64 -13.28
N LEU A 332 -8.88 1.93 -12.51
CA LEU A 332 -9.76 0.87 -13.03
C LEU A 332 -11.07 1.40 -13.64
N ASP A 333 -11.26 2.72 -13.69
CA ASP A 333 -12.40 3.42 -14.30
C ASP A 333 -13.79 2.90 -13.87
N MET A 334 -13.97 2.66 -12.57
CA MET A 334 -15.22 2.16 -11.99
C MET A 334 -16.03 3.25 -11.25
N ASP A 335 -17.33 3.01 -11.08
CA ASP A 335 -18.23 3.85 -10.29
C ASP A 335 -18.49 3.24 -8.90
N ASN A 336 -18.02 3.89 -7.83
CA ASN A 336 -18.21 3.40 -6.46
C ASN A 336 -19.62 3.75 -5.93
N ILE A 337 -20.42 2.74 -5.57
CA ILE A 337 -21.78 2.96 -5.04
C ILE A 337 -21.78 3.68 -3.68
N ALA A 338 -20.64 3.67 -2.98
CA ALA A 338 -20.44 4.32 -1.68
C ALA A 338 -19.75 5.69 -1.79
N ASP A 339 -19.63 6.29 -2.97
CA ASP A 339 -18.86 7.54 -3.19
C ASP A 339 -19.37 8.75 -2.38
N SER A 340 -20.65 8.73 -2.01
CA SER A 340 -21.25 9.73 -1.11
C SER A 340 -20.72 9.69 0.33
N LEU A 341 -20.05 8.60 0.73
CA LEU A 341 -19.39 8.46 2.02
C LEU A 341 -17.94 8.96 1.90
N THR A 342 -17.37 9.39 3.02
CA THR A 342 -15.95 9.77 3.10
C THR A 342 -15.18 8.69 3.85
N LEU A 343 -14.03 8.28 3.29
CA LEU A 343 -13.15 7.27 3.86
C LEU A 343 -13.90 5.96 4.22
N MET A 344 -13.64 5.40 5.39
CA MET A 344 -14.27 4.18 5.91
C MET A 344 -15.02 4.48 7.22
N GLU A 345 -15.84 5.53 7.21
CA GLU A 345 -16.50 6.02 8.43
C GLU A 345 -17.82 5.30 8.74
N SER A 346 -18.57 4.91 7.70
CA SER A 346 -19.95 4.45 7.82
C SER A 346 -20.24 3.15 7.08
N LYS A 347 -21.32 2.48 7.47
CA LYS A 347 -21.88 1.33 6.74
C LYS A 347 -22.87 1.83 5.69
N LEU A 348 -22.92 1.16 4.54
CA LEU A 348 -24.03 1.28 3.61
C LEU A 348 -25.12 0.29 4.03
N SER A 349 -26.41 0.63 3.89
CA SER A 349 -27.47 -0.32 4.23
C SER A 349 -27.57 -1.44 3.19
N ASP A 350 -28.01 -2.63 3.60
CA ASP A 350 -28.22 -3.73 2.64
C ASP A 350 -29.24 -3.34 1.56
N GLU A 351 -30.27 -2.56 1.90
CA GLU A 351 -31.25 -2.04 0.93
C GLU A 351 -30.60 -1.13 -0.12
N GLN A 352 -29.65 -0.27 0.28
CA GLN A 352 -28.90 0.56 -0.66
C GLN A 352 -28.05 -0.30 -1.59
N ILE A 353 -27.34 -1.29 -1.05
CA ILE A 353 -26.49 -2.20 -1.84
C ILE A 353 -27.35 -3.00 -2.85
N ILE A 354 -28.47 -3.56 -2.38
CA ILE A 354 -29.41 -4.33 -3.22
C ILE A 354 -30.04 -3.46 -4.32
N ASN A 355 -30.41 -2.22 -4.02
CA ASN A 355 -30.98 -1.31 -5.01
C ASN A 355 -29.95 -0.85 -6.05
N SER A 356 -28.67 -0.78 -5.66
CA SER A 356 -27.59 -0.42 -6.56
C SER A 356 -27.08 -1.57 -7.42
N GLN A 357 -27.23 -2.83 -6.97
CA GLN A 357 -26.77 -4.04 -7.68
C GLN A 357 -25.35 -3.90 -8.26
N PRO A 358 -24.32 -3.67 -7.42
CA PRO A 358 -22.96 -3.44 -7.93
C PRO A 358 -22.47 -4.64 -8.75
N ASP A 359 -21.78 -4.36 -9.86
CA ASP A 359 -21.18 -5.38 -10.73
C ASP A 359 -20.04 -6.12 -10.02
N VAL A 360 -19.32 -5.41 -9.14
CA VAL A 360 -18.19 -5.95 -8.37
C VAL A 360 -18.38 -5.69 -6.88
N ILE A 361 -18.16 -6.72 -6.06
CA ILE A 361 -18.18 -6.65 -4.60
C ILE A 361 -16.83 -7.10 -4.06
N ILE A 362 -16.18 -6.25 -3.27
CA ILE A 362 -14.84 -6.48 -2.72
C ILE A 362 -14.93 -6.52 -1.20
N PHE A 363 -14.43 -7.59 -0.59
CA PHE A 363 -14.28 -7.72 0.86
C PHE A 363 -12.81 -7.69 1.27
N TYR A 364 -12.52 -7.19 2.48
CA TYR A 364 -11.17 -7.35 3.05
C TYR A 364 -10.98 -8.76 3.58
N SER A 365 -9.85 -9.40 3.24
CA SER A 365 -9.55 -10.79 3.58
C SER A 365 -9.38 -11.05 5.08
N ASN A 366 -9.12 -9.99 5.88
CA ASN A 366 -9.08 -10.09 7.34
C ASN A 366 -10.47 -10.09 8.00
N ASP A 367 -11.55 -10.12 7.21
CA ASP A 367 -12.91 -10.32 7.68
C ASP A 367 -13.17 -11.77 8.04
N SER A 368 -13.50 -12.01 9.31
CA SER A 368 -13.72 -13.33 9.89
C SER A 368 -15.06 -13.97 9.51
N ARG A 369 -15.99 -13.22 8.89
CA ARG A 369 -17.25 -13.77 8.38
C ARG A 369 -16.99 -14.73 7.23
N THR A 370 -17.81 -15.77 7.14
CA THR A 370 -17.88 -16.65 5.97
C THR A 370 -18.34 -15.87 4.73
N MET A 371 -18.04 -16.37 3.54
CA MET A 371 -18.50 -15.72 2.30
C MET A 371 -20.03 -15.64 2.22
N ASP A 372 -20.76 -16.63 2.73
CA ASP A 372 -22.23 -16.59 2.76
C ASP A 372 -22.77 -15.50 3.71
N GLU A 373 -22.14 -15.30 4.86
CA GLU A 373 -22.46 -14.19 5.77
C GLU A 373 -22.13 -12.83 5.13
N LYS A 374 -20.98 -12.72 4.46
CA LYS A 374 -20.58 -11.53 3.69
C LYS A 374 -21.54 -11.26 2.54
N MET A 375 -22.06 -12.29 1.89
CA MET A 375 -23.00 -12.15 0.78
C MET A 375 -24.46 -12.13 1.23
N ARG A 376 -24.72 -12.05 2.54
CA ARG A 376 -26.08 -11.95 3.12
C ARG A 376 -27.00 -13.08 2.65
N VAL A 377 -26.46 -14.28 2.50
CA VAL A 377 -27.25 -15.47 2.14
C VAL A 377 -28.17 -15.81 3.33
N PRO A 378 -29.50 -15.86 3.13
CA PRO A 378 -30.42 -16.26 4.19
C PRO A 378 -30.09 -17.67 4.68
N ALA A 379 -30.03 -17.85 6.00
CA ALA A 379 -29.78 -19.14 6.66
C ALA A 379 -30.90 -20.16 6.47
#